data_AF-G5KE12-F1
#
_entry.id   AF-G5KE12-F1
#
_cell.length_a   1.000
_cell.length_b   1.000
_cell.length_c   1.000
_cell.angle_alpha   90.00
_cell.angle_beta   90.00
_cell.angle_gamma   90.00
#
_symmetry.space_group_name_H-M   'P 1'
#
loop_
_entity.id
_entity.type
_entity.pdbx_description
1 polymer ?
#
loop_
_entity_poly.entity_id
_entity_poly.type
_entity_poly.pdbx_seq_one_letter_code
_entity_poly.pdbx_strand_id
1 'polypeptide(L)' 'MDDPRPVPVGTLGTVLDVDDIGSLIVYWDNGQSLNVLYGIDSVEKI' A
#
# COMPACT_ATOMS: atom_id res chain seq x y z
N MET A 1 10.28 -5.81 -7.30
CA MET A 1 8.98 -6.19 -6.72
C MET A 1 8.35 -7.19 -7.67
N ASP A 2 8.43 -8.48 -7.35
CA ASP A 2 7.90 -9.58 -8.17
C ASP A 2 6.52 -10.02 -7.66
N ASP A 3 5.64 -9.05 -7.38
CA ASP A 3 4.26 -9.33 -6.98
C ASP A 3 3.46 -9.73 -8.23
N PRO A 4 2.77 -10.89 -8.26
CA PRO A 4 1.91 -11.28 -9.37
C PRO A 4 0.75 -10.31 -9.65
N ARG A 5 0.34 -9.50 -8.66
CA ARG A 5 -0.78 -8.57 -8.74
C ARG A 5 -0.46 -7.27 -7.98
N PRO A 6 0.50 -6.47 -8.46
CA PRO A 6 0.94 -5.28 -7.76
C PRO A 6 -0.12 -4.16 -7.80
N VAL A 7 -0.09 -3.28 -6.80
CA VAL A 7 -0.69 -1.94 -6.93
C VAL A 7 0.16 -1.16 -7.96
N PRO A 8 -0.43 -0.58 -9.02
CA PRO A 8 0.33 0.18 -10.01
C PRO A 8 1.07 1.36 -9.37
N VAL A 9 2.34 1.57 -9.74
CA VAL A 9 3.16 2.71 -9.27
C VAL A 9 2.46 4.04 -9.57
N GLY A 10 2.43 4.93 -8.59
CA GLY A 10 1.74 6.23 -8.69
C GLY A 10 0.25 6.19 -8.39
N THR A 11 -0.31 5.02 -8.07
CA THR A 11 -1.66 4.94 -7.49
C THR A 11 -1.68 5.69 -6.15
N LEU A 12 -2.67 6.56 -5.97
CA LEU A 12 -2.90 7.25 -4.71
C LEU A 12 -3.89 6.49 -3.85
N GLY A 13 -3.79 6.71 -2.55
CA GLY A 13 -4.69 6.12 -1.57
C GLY A 13 -4.59 6.84 -0.24
N THR A 14 -5.57 6.59 0.61
CA THR A 14 -5.60 7.11 1.98
C THR A 14 -5.19 6.03 2.95
N VAL A 15 -4.18 6.29 3.78
CA VAL A 15 -3.82 5.41 4.90
C VAL A 15 -4.94 5.48 5.93
N LEU A 16 -5.54 4.33 6.23
CA LEU A 16 -6.62 4.21 7.21
C LEU A 16 -6.09 3.87 8.60
N ASP A 17 -5.10 2.98 8.67
CA ASP A 17 -4.54 2.50 9.94
C ASP A 17 -3.18 1.81 9.73
N VAL A 18 -2.57 1.37 10.82
CA VAL A 18 -1.38 0.51 10.86
C VAL A 18 -1.73 -0.76 11.64
N ASP A 19 -1.48 -1.94 11.05
CA ASP A 19 -1.77 -3.21 11.73
C ASP A 19 -0.70 -3.63 12.77
N ASP A 20 -0.97 -4.71 13.51
CA ASP A 20 -0.13 -5.19 14.61
C ASP A 20 1.31 -5.59 14.19
N ILE A 21 1.55 -5.79 12.88
CA ILE A 21 2.87 -6.12 12.33
C ILE A 21 3.52 -4.93 11.62
N GLY A 22 2.88 -3.76 11.63
CA GLY A 22 3.41 -2.52 11.07
C GLY A 22 3.11 -2.28 9.60
N SER A 23 2.15 -2.99 9.00
CA SER A 23 1.72 -2.73 7.61
C SER A 23 0.78 -1.54 7.55
N LEU A 24 0.88 -0.73 6.50
CA LEU A 24 -0.12 0.31 6.25
C LEU A 24 -1.36 -0.31 5.63
N ILE A 25 -2.52 -0.07 6.25
CA ILE A 25 -3.82 -0.37 5.66
C ILE A 25 -4.21 0.82 4.80
N VAL A 26 -4.25 0.61 3.48
CA VAL A 26 -4.48 1.68 2.51
C VAL A 26 -5.77 1.44 1.75
N TYR A 27 -6.62 2.46 1.71
CA TYR A 27 -7.73 2.52 0.77
C TYR A 27 -7.25 3.15 -0.54
N TRP A 28 -7.03 2.33 -1.56
CA TRP A 28 -6.53 2.80 -2.86
C TRP A 28 -7.65 3.33 -3.75
N ASP A 29 -7.41 4.44 -4.43
CA ASP A 29 -8.40 5.11 -5.28
C ASP A 29 -8.84 4.25 -6.47
N ASN A 30 -8.02 3.27 -6.86
CA ASN A 30 -8.34 2.31 -7.92
C ASN A 30 -9.18 1.10 -7.43
N GLY A 31 -9.59 1.11 -6.16
CA GLY A 31 -10.41 0.05 -5.54
C GLY A 31 -9.64 -1.19 -5.10
N GLN A 32 -8.30 -1.21 -5.23
CA GLN A 32 -7.48 -2.27 -4.64
C GLN A 32 -7.38 -2.10 -3.11
N SER A 33 -6.90 -3.15 -2.44
CA SER A 33 -6.83 -3.19 -0.97
C SER A 33 -5.58 -3.93 -0.45
N LEU A 34 -4.49 -3.96 -1.23
CA LEU A 34 -3.21 -4.50 -0.76
C LEU A 34 -2.60 -3.56 0.29
N ASN A 35 -2.12 -4.13 1.39
CA ASN A 35 -1.38 -3.40 2.41
C ASN A 35 0.05 -3.10 1.93
N VAL A 36 0.67 -2.07 2.51
CA VAL A 36 2.07 -1.72 2.25
C VAL A 36 2.95 -2.30 3.35
N LEU A 37 3.92 -3.13 2.98
CA LEU A 37 4.82 -3.82 3.89
C LEU A 37 6.15 -3.07 4.05
N TYR A 38 6.59 -2.86 5.29
CA TYR A 38 7.87 -2.22 5.60
C TYR A 38 9.06 -3.03 5.06
N GLY A 39 9.94 -2.37 4.30
CA GLY A 39 11.14 -2.97 3.73
C GLY A 39 10.92 -3.80 2.45
N ILE A 40 9.66 -3.97 2.02
CA ILE A 40 9.29 -4.66 0.79
C ILE A 40 8.72 -3.66 -0.23
N ASP A 41 7.80 -2.82 0.23
CA ASP A 41 7.10 -1.82 -0.58
C ASP A 41 7.63 -0.41 -0.31
N SER A 42 7.23 0.55 -1.14
CA SER A 42 7.61 1.96 -1.00
C SER A 42 6.43 2.88 -1.32
N VAL A 43 6.22 3.87 -0.45
CA VAL A 43 5.20 4.91 -0.60
C VAL A 43 5.79 6.27 -0.22
N GLU A 44 5.21 7.34 -0.77
CA GLU A 44 5.56 8.72 -0.49
C GLU A 44 4.31 9.47 -0.01
N LYS A 45 4.48 10.31 1.02
CA LYS A 45 3.41 11.20 1.49
C LYS A 45 3.43 12.49 0.67
N ILE A 46 2.25 12.87 0.16
CA ILE A 46 2.01 14.14 -0.55
C ILE A 46 1.81 15.29 0.44
#